data_AF-A0A176S087-F1
#
_entry.id   AF-A0A176S087-F1
#
_cell.length_a   1.000
_cell.length_b   1.000
_cell.length_c   1.000
_cell.angle_alpha   90.00
_cell.angle_beta   90.00
_cell.angle_gamma   90.00
#
_symmetry.space_group_name_H-M   'P 1'
#
loop_
_entity.id
_entity.type
_entity.pdbx_description
1 polymer ?
#
loop_
_entity_poly.entity_id
_entity_poly.type
_entity_poly.pdbx_seq_one_letter_code
_entity_poly.pdbx_strand_id
1 'polypeptide(L)'
;QALSASVSLWQNSVGATPRLVNTYGPTEATVVTTMYTLPSPAERKWDVLPIGRAIDNVQTYLLDKNLQAVPPGVQGELYIGGAALARGYLNHPELTAEKFIPNPFDPEARIYKTGDLVRSLPDGNIEFMGRVDHQIKIRGFRVELGEIEAALTQHPDVQESVVISQEDKFGHLRLVAYIVSNIIPERIPFQSVCLAEVDGKRVTVRTENISRSGVHLVEVPAIFTKNKQIHLSIQLLSEHEKRWL
;
A
#
# COMPACT_ATOMS: atom_id res chain seq x y z
N GLN A 1 -5.20 11.51 -2.52
CA GLN A 1 -6.64 11.30 -2.20
C GLN A 1 -7.26 12.62 -1.79
N ALA A 2 -8.53 12.86 -2.14
CA ALA A 2 -9.31 13.99 -1.65
C ALA A 2 -9.56 13.89 -0.13
N LEU A 3 -10.05 14.96 0.49
CA LEU A 3 -10.41 14.95 1.91
C LEU A 3 -11.49 13.88 2.18
N SER A 4 -11.28 12.99 3.14
CA SER A 4 -12.23 11.90 3.38
C SER A 4 -13.56 12.41 3.93
N ALA A 5 -14.66 11.72 3.61
CA ALA A 5 -15.99 12.04 4.12
C ALA A 5 -16.03 12.09 5.66
N SER A 6 -15.24 11.24 6.32
CA SER A 6 -15.09 11.21 7.77
C SER A 6 -14.51 12.50 8.35
N VAL A 7 -13.53 13.12 7.67
CA VAL A 7 -12.96 14.40 8.11
C VAL A 7 -13.98 15.53 7.98
N SER A 8 -14.76 15.54 6.90
CA SER A 8 -15.85 16.52 6.72
C SER A 8 -16.95 16.35 7.77
N LEU A 9 -17.35 15.11 8.08
CA LEU A 9 -18.33 14.81 9.13
C LEU A 9 -17.85 15.26 10.50
N TRP A 10 -16.59 14.92 10.85
CA TRP A 10 -15.98 15.36 12.10
C TRP A 10 -15.88 16.88 12.21
N GLN A 11 -15.50 17.57 11.12
CA GLN A 11 -15.40 19.03 11.09
C GLN A 11 -16.76 19.69 11.37
N ASN A 12 -17.86 19.11 10.88
CA ASN A 12 -19.21 19.61 11.15
C ASN A 12 -19.68 19.34 12.59
N SER A 13 -19.15 18.31 13.27
CA SER A 13 -19.59 17.94 14.61
C SER A 13 -18.95 18.75 15.75
N VAL A 14 -17.78 19.35 15.53
CA VAL A 14 -17.01 20.04 16.58
C VAL A 14 -17.50 21.47 16.91
N GLY A 15 -18.56 21.96 16.24
CA GLY A 15 -19.19 23.26 16.57
C GLY A 15 -18.33 24.50 16.27
N ALA A 16 -17.16 24.32 15.67
CA ALA A 16 -16.24 25.36 15.20
C ALA A 16 -15.69 24.97 13.82
N THR A 17 -15.08 25.91 13.11
CA THR A 17 -14.35 25.62 11.85
C THR A 17 -12.85 25.54 12.15
N PRO A 18 -12.32 24.38 12.61
CA PRO A 18 -10.90 24.25 12.88
C PRO A 18 -10.09 24.42 11.59
N ARG A 19 -8.89 24.99 11.73
CA ARG A 19 -7.90 25.01 10.66
C ARG A 19 -7.38 23.59 10.45
N LEU A 20 -7.50 23.10 9.22
CA LEU A 20 -6.92 21.81 8.83
C LEU A 20 -5.60 22.05 8.10
N VAL A 21 -4.59 21.27 8.44
CA VAL A 21 -3.29 21.32 7.79
C VAL A 21 -2.95 19.91 7.32
N ASN A 22 -2.75 19.76 6.01
CA ASN A 22 -2.16 18.55 5.46
C ASN A 22 -0.64 18.67 5.59
N THR A 23 0.00 17.65 6.13
CA THR A 23 1.46 17.62 6.31
C THR A 23 2.02 16.38 5.63
N TYR A 24 3.23 16.52 5.11
CA TYR A 24 3.98 15.43 4.53
C TYR A 24 5.42 15.53 5.04
N GLY A 25 6.02 14.37 5.28
CA GLY A 25 7.43 14.25 5.58
C GLY A 25 7.80 12.79 5.88
N PRO A 26 8.95 12.31 5.37
CA PRO A 26 9.51 11.03 5.76
C PRO A 26 10.23 11.13 7.13
N THR A 27 10.45 9.99 7.79
CA THR A 27 11.22 9.92 9.04
C THR A 27 12.63 10.48 8.87
N GLU A 28 13.25 10.22 7.71
CA GLU A 28 14.60 10.66 7.33
C GLU A 28 14.76 12.18 7.23
N ALA A 29 13.64 12.92 7.17
CA ALA A 29 13.61 14.37 7.14
C ALA A 29 12.80 14.96 8.30
N THR A 30 12.79 14.28 9.44
CA THR A 30 12.25 14.77 10.72
C THR A 30 10.76 15.14 10.67
N VAL A 31 9.92 14.15 10.38
CA VAL A 31 8.45 14.17 10.52
C VAL A 31 7.71 15.04 9.50
N VAL A 32 7.96 16.35 9.45
CA VAL A 32 7.25 17.28 8.57
C VAL A 32 8.25 18.05 7.74
N THR A 33 8.05 18.01 6.43
CA THR A 33 8.88 18.70 5.44
C THR A 33 8.08 19.67 4.61
N THR A 34 6.81 19.35 4.34
CA THR A 34 5.89 20.25 3.65
C THR A 34 4.57 20.35 4.38
N MET A 35 3.93 21.51 4.24
CA MET A 35 2.61 21.76 4.82
C MET A 35 1.70 22.49 3.83
N TYR A 36 0.43 22.09 3.84
CA TYR A 36 -0.65 22.75 3.12
C TYR A 36 -1.76 23.11 4.11
N THR A 37 -2.00 24.41 4.30
CA THR A 37 -3.16 24.85 5.08
C THR A 37 -4.39 24.80 4.19
N LEU A 38 -5.37 23.99 4.57
CA LEU A 38 -6.60 23.88 3.80
C LEU A 38 -7.40 25.19 3.95
N PRO A 39 -7.90 25.77 2.84
CA PRO A 39 -8.82 26.88 2.89
C PRO A 39 -10.19 26.42 3.42
N SER A 40 -11.11 27.38 3.49
CA SER A 40 -12.46 27.15 4.01
C SER A 40 -13.15 26.00 3.26
N PRO A 41 -14.03 25.22 3.90
CA PRO A 41 -14.74 24.11 3.25
C PRO A 41 -15.39 24.48 1.90
N ALA A 42 -15.89 25.71 1.76
CA ALA A 42 -16.54 26.21 0.54
C ALA A 42 -15.57 26.43 -0.64
N GLU A 43 -14.28 26.57 -0.38
CA GLU A 43 -13.24 26.87 -1.38
C GLU A 43 -12.44 25.64 -1.79
N ARG A 44 -12.72 24.47 -1.19
CA ARG A 44 -11.99 23.23 -1.46
C ARG A 44 -12.38 22.68 -2.85
N LYS A 45 -11.45 22.76 -3.80
CA LYS A 45 -11.65 22.35 -5.21
C LYS A 45 -10.49 21.50 -5.74
N TRP A 46 -10.13 20.41 -5.06
CA TRP A 46 -9.08 19.50 -5.56
C TRP A 46 -9.59 18.08 -5.72
N ASP A 47 -9.18 17.45 -6.82
CA ASP A 47 -9.28 16.01 -7.02
C ASP A 47 -8.22 15.27 -6.18
N VAL A 48 -7.06 15.90 -5.97
CA VAL A 48 -5.95 15.40 -5.14
C VAL A 48 -5.51 16.49 -4.16
N LEU A 49 -5.54 16.20 -2.85
CA LEU A 49 -5.11 17.15 -1.82
C LEU A 49 -3.58 17.38 -1.91
N PRO A 50 -3.10 18.62 -2.13
CA PRO A 50 -1.68 18.91 -2.19
C PRO A 50 -0.98 18.65 -0.84
N ILE A 51 0.32 18.34 -0.91
CA ILE A 51 1.19 18.25 0.28
C ILE A 51 1.83 19.60 0.63
N GLY A 52 1.58 20.62 -0.21
CA GLY A 52 1.87 22.02 0.09
C GLY A 52 3.28 22.44 -0.28
N ARG A 53 3.87 23.32 0.53
CA ARG A 53 5.22 23.87 0.31
C ARG A 53 6.15 23.50 1.44
N ALA A 54 7.45 23.57 1.19
CA ALA A 54 8.48 23.36 2.20
C ALA A 54 8.24 24.26 3.43
N ILE A 55 8.45 23.70 4.61
CA ILE A 55 8.49 24.46 5.86
C ILE A 55 9.83 25.20 6.01
N ASP A 56 9.93 26.07 7.02
CA ASP A 56 11.16 26.82 7.28
C ASP A 56 12.38 25.89 7.44
N ASN A 57 13.50 26.31 6.88
CA ASN A 57 14.78 25.59 6.88
C ASN A 57 14.77 24.22 6.17
N VAL A 58 13.68 23.87 5.48
CA VAL A 58 13.59 22.71 4.61
C VAL A 58 13.62 23.17 3.15
N GLN A 59 14.31 22.42 2.31
CA GLN A 59 14.36 22.64 0.87
C GLN A 59 13.75 21.42 0.18
N THR A 60 13.00 21.64 -0.90
CA THR A 60 12.43 20.57 -1.73
C THR A 60 12.85 20.74 -3.17
N TYR A 61 13.28 19.66 -3.79
CA TYR A 61 13.71 19.62 -5.18
C TYR A 61 12.90 18.55 -5.92
N LEU A 62 12.44 18.88 -7.12
CA LEU A 62 11.74 17.94 -8.00
C LEU A 62 12.68 17.62 -9.15
N LEU A 63 13.23 16.41 -9.17
CA LEU A 63 14.34 16.05 -10.06
C LEU A 63 13.97 14.90 -11.00
N ASP A 64 14.61 14.89 -12.16
CA ASP A 64 14.61 13.76 -13.08
C ASP A 64 15.66 12.71 -12.69
N LYS A 65 15.75 11.64 -13.48
CA LYS A 65 16.72 10.54 -13.27
C LYS A 65 18.19 10.95 -13.39
N ASN A 66 18.47 12.13 -13.97
CA ASN A 66 19.81 12.69 -14.14
C ASN A 66 20.10 13.79 -13.09
N LEU A 67 19.28 13.87 -12.04
CA LEU A 67 19.35 14.88 -10.98
C LEU A 67 19.21 16.33 -11.49
N GLN A 68 18.49 16.52 -12.60
CA GLN A 68 18.16 17.85 -13.13
C GLN A 68 16.78 18.28 -12.67
N ALA A 69 16.61 19.56 -12.37
CA ALA A 69 15.33 20.12 -11.98
C ALA A 69 14.30 19.98 -13.13
N VAL A 70 13.12 19.44 -12.81
CA VAL A 70 12.02 19.35 -13.78
C VAL A 70 11.28 20.69 -13.90
N PRO A 71 10.72 21.03 -15.07
CA PRO A 71 9.88 22.21 -15.23
C PRO A 71 8.61 22.17 -14.37
N PRO A 72 8.01 23.32 -14.02
CA PRO A 72 6.75 23.35 -13.29
C PRO A 72 5.63 22.54 -13.96
N GLY A 73 4.90 21.75 -13.18
CA GLY A 73 3.81 20.89 -13.68
C GLY A 73 4.28 19.54 -14.25
N VAL A 74 5.58 19.34 -14.45
CA VAL A 74 6.15 18.07 -14.89
C VAL A 74 6.39 17.16 -13.67
N GLN A 75 6.10 15.87 -13.84
CA GLN A 75 6.36 14.87 -12.80
C GLN A 75 7.87 14.70 -12.60
N GLY A 76 8.30 14.72 -11.34
CA GLY A 76 9.66 14.39 -10.91
C GLY A 76 9.65 13.58 -9.62
N GLU A 77 10.82 13.08 -9.22
CA GLU A 77 11.01 12.50 -7.89
C GLU A 77 11.31 13.63 -6.89
N LEU A 78 10.73 13.53 -5.69
CA LEU A 78 10.94 14.49 -4.62
C LEU A 78 12.26 14.21 -3.88
N TYR A 79 13.07 15.23 -3.75
CA TYR A 79 14.27 15.24 -2.91
C TYR A 79 14.15 16.32 -1.84
N ILE A 80 14.70 16.05 -0.67
CA ILE A 80 14.58 16.94 0.49
C ILE A 80 15.97 17.36 0.94
N GLY A 81 16.18 18.65 1.16
CA GLY A 81 17.42 19.22 1.69
C GLY A 81 17.16 20.10 2.91
N GLY A 82 18.22 20.73 3.39
CA GLY A 82 18.16 21.65 4.51
C GLY A 82 18.31 20.98 5.88
N ALA A 83 17.91 21.69 6.92
CA ALA A 83 18.26 21.37 8.31
C ALA A 83 17.52 20.15 8.88
N ALA A 84 16.43 19.72 8.24
CA ALA A 84 15.61 18.62 8.74
C ALA A 84 16.16 17.23 8.43
N LEU A 85 17.26 17.13 7.67
CA LEU A 85 17.85 15.84 7.32
C LEU A 85 18.42 15.11 8.53
N ALA A 86 18.05 13.84 8.66
CA ALA A 86 18.68 12.93 9.59
C ALA A 86 20.18 12.75 9.26
N ARG A 87 20.93 12.26 10.24
CA ARG A 87 22.36 11.95 10.03
C ARG A 87 22.55 10.86 8.96
N GLY A 88 21.69 9.84 9.01
CA GLY A 88 21.71 8.65 8.16
C GLY A 88 21.07 7.46 8.88
N TYR A 89 21.25 6.27 8.32
CA TYR A 89 20.80 5.02 8.92
C TYR A 89 21.86 4.44 9.86
N LEU A 90 21.46 4.07 11.07
CA LEU A 90 22.36 3.48 12.07
C LEU A 90 22.94 2.16 11.56
N ASN A 91 24.27 2.02 11.59
CA ASN A 91 25.01 0.82 11.13
C ASN A 91 24.82 0.44 9.64
N HIS A 92 24.25 1.32 8.82
CA HIS A 92 24.07 1.11 7.38
C HIS A 92 24.66 2.27 6.56
N PRO A 93 26.00 2.40 6.50
CA PRO A 93 26.66 3.50 5.79
C PRO A 93 26.42 3.46 4.27
N GLU A 94 26.33 2.27 3.67
CA GLU A 94 26.07 2.11 2.23
C GLU A 94 24.67 2.61 1.86
N LEU A 95 23.64 2.18 2.59
CA LEU A 95 22.26 2.69 2.40
C LEU A 95 22.18 4.19 2.69
N THR A 96 22.95 4.68 3.65
CA THR A 96 23.03 6.13 3.93
C THR A 96 23.59 6.88 2.74
N ALA A 97 24.68 6.40 2.13
CA ALA A 97 25.27 7.02 0.95
C ALA A 97 24.35 6.93 -0.28
N GLU A 98 23.57 5.85 -0.40
CA GLU A 98 22.58 5.68 -1.47
C GLU A 98 21.42 6.68 -1.35
N LYS A 99 20.89 6.89 -0.14
CA LYS A 99 19.69 7.73 0.08
C LYS A 99 20.00 9.19 0.38
N PHE A 100 21.10 9.48 1.06
CA PHE A 100 21.55 10.84 1.41
C PHE A 100 22.72 11.26 0.52
N ILE A 101 22.40 11.69 -0.69
CA ILE A 101 23.36 11.99 -1.75
C ILE A 101 23.86 13.44 -1.67
N PRO A 102 25.01 13.78 -2.29
CA PRO A 102 25.44 15.16 -2.45
C PRO A 102 24.38 16.01 -3.18
N ASN A 103 24.21 17.27 -2.76
CA ASN A 103 23.26 18.18 -3.40
C ASN A 103 23.86 18.75 -4.70
N PRO A 104 23.25 18.53 -5.88
CA PRO A 104 23.78 19.04 -7.15
C PRO A 104 23.68 20.57 -7.28
N PHE A 105 22.95 21.25 -6.40
CA PHE A 105 22.77 22.70 -6.40
C PHE A 105 23.55 23.41 -5.29
N ASP A 106 24.15 22.66 -4.36
CA ASP A 106 24.95 23.19 -3.25
C ASP A 106 26.02 22.15 -2.85
N PRO A 107 27.29 22.35 -3.25
CA PRO A 107 28.36 21.37 -3.01
C PRO A 107 28.60 21.01 -1.54
N GLU A 108 28.21 21.89 -0.61
CA GLU A 108 28.43 21.70 0.83
C GLU A 108 27.24 21.00 1.52
N ALA A 109 26.17 20.72 0.77
CA ALA A 109 24.94 20.15 1.30
C ALA A 109 24.67 18.72 0.79
N ARG A 110 23.76 18.03 1.49
CA ARG A 110 23.18 16.76 1.06
C ARG A 110 21.69 16.91 0.81
N ILE A 111 21.15 16.01 0.00
CA ILE A 111 19.70 15.82 -0.19
C ILE A 111 19.33 14.37 0.08
N TYR A 112 18.13 14.16 0.60
CA TYR A 112 17.54 12.85 0.81
C TYR A 112 16.63 12.48 -0.37
N LYS A 113 16.86 11.30 -0.95
CA LYS A 113 16.07 10.70 -2.02
C LYS A 113 14.84 10.00 -1.45
N THR A 114 13.65 10.55 -1.67
CA THR A 114 12.43 10.07 -1.00
C THR A 114 11.82 8.82 -1.62
N GLY A 115 12.02 8.59 -2.93
CA GLY A 115 11.26 7.62 -3.72
C GLY A 115 9.83 8.05 -4.04
N ASP A 116 9.41 9.27 -3.68
CA ASP A 116 8.07 9.80 -3.92
C ASP A 116 8.01 10.56 -5.24
N LEU A 117 6.98 10.28 -6.05
CA LEU A 117 6.68 10.99 -7.28
C LEU A 117 5.74 12.14 -7.01
N VAL A 118 6.08 13.32 -7.52
CA VAL A 118 5.36 14.56 -7.29
C VAL A 118 5.36 15.45 -8.54
N ARG A 119 4.51 16.47 -8.54
CA ARG A 119 4.59 17.60 -9.48
C ARG A 119 4.31 18.92 -8.76
N SER A 120 4.90 20.01 -9.22
CA SER A 120 4.56 21.34 -8.73
C SER A 120 3.30 21.87 -9.42
N LEU A 121 2.42 22.51 -8.66
CA LEU A 121 1.24 23.20 -9.15
C LEU A 121 1.57 24.66 -9.52
N PRO A 122 0.73 25.35 -10.32
CA PRO A 122 0.96 26.74 -10.71
C PRO A 122 1.04 27.71 -9.54
N ASP A 123 0.40 27.37 -8.43
CA ASP A 123 0.45 28.13 -7.18
C ASP A 123 1.66 27.75 -6.30
N GLY A 124 2.62 26.96 -6.81
CA GLY A 124 3.82 26.55 -6.09
C GLY A 124 3.61 25.47 -5.02
N ASN A 125 2.39 24.97 -4.81
CA ASN A 125 2.18 23.79 -3.97
C ASN A 125 2.66 22.53 -4.70
N ILE A 126 2.97 21.49 -3.93
CA ILE A 126 3.39 20.19 -4.45
C ILE A 126 2.22 19.23 -4.36
N GLU A 127 1.94 18.54 -5.46
CA GLU A 127 0.97 17.45 -5.52
C GLU A 127 1.70 16.10 -5.49
N PHE A 128 1.22 15.20 -4.63
CA PHE A 128 1.75 13.84 -4.50
C PHE A 128 1.10 12.89 -5.51
N MET A 129 1.91 12.16 -6.27
CA MET A 129 1.47 11.30 -7.37
C MET A 129 1.69 9.81 -7.13
N GLY A 130 2.48 9.43 -6.12
CA GLY A 130 2.71 8.02 -5.77
C GLY A 130 4.16 7.78 -5.35
N ARG A 131 4.57 6.52 -5.39
CA ARG A 131 5.93 6.08 -5.11
C ARG A 131 6.54 5.38 -6.32
N VAL A 132 7.86 5.49 -6.45
CA VAL A 132 8.65 4.75 -7.44
C VAL A 132 8.83 3.29 -7.01
N ASP A 133 8.90 3.05 -5.71
CA ASP A 133 9.06 1.73 -5.10
C ASP A 133 7.72 1.10 -4.69
N HIS A 134 7.79 -0.11 -4.13
CA HIS A 134 6.64 -0.88 -3.68
C HIS A 134 6.19 -0.55 -2.25
N GLN A 135 6.64 0.57 -1.67
CA GLN A 135 6.24 0.93 -0.32
C GLN A 135 4.79 1.36 -0.26
N ILE A 136 4.10 0.92 0.80
CA ILE A 136 2.70 1.29 1.02
C ILE A 136 2.50 1.90 2.40
N LYS A 137 1.39 2.64 2.53
CA LYS A 137 0.83 2.99 3.83
C LYS A 137 -0.45 2.20 4.08
N ILE A 138 -0.44 1.34 5.09
CA ILE A 138 -1.62 0.60 5.52
C ILE A 138 -1.90 0.94 6.99
N ARG A 139 -3.11 1.44 7.27
CA ARG A 139 -3.56 1.77 8.65
C ARG A 139 -2.58 2.68 9.43
N GLY A 140 -1.91 3.61 8.72
CA GLY A 140 -0.94 4.54 9.31
C GLY A 140 0.50 4.03 9.39
N PHE A 141 0.76 2.76 9.05
CA PHE A 141 2.10 2.18 9.04
C PHE A 141 2.71 2.25 7.64
N ARG A 142 3.98 2.67 7.55
CA ARG A 142 4.79 2.51 6.34
C ARG A 142 5.32 1.08 6.32
N VAL A 143 5.02 0.36 5.25
CA VAL A 143 5.37 -1.07 5.11
C VAL A 143 6.18 -1.25 3.84
N GLU A 144 7.34 -1.88 3.98
CA GLU A 144 8.16 -2.38 2.89
C GLU A 144 7.67 -3.79 2.53
N LEU A 145 7.07 -3.99 1.34
CA LEU A 145 6.54 -5.30 0.97
C LEU A 145 7.64 -6.38 0.92
N GLY A 146 8.85 -6.00 0.48
CA GLY A 146 10.02 -6.88 0.45
C GLY A 146 10.48 -7.37 1.83
N GLU A 147 10.22 -6.62 2.90
CA GLU A 147 10.53 -7.10 4.27
C GLU A 147 9.64 -8.29 4.63
N ILE A 148 8.37 -8.25 4.23
CA ILE A 148 7.42 -9.34 4.46
C ILE A 148 7.79 -10.55 3.59
N GLU A 149 8.15 -10.33 2.33
CA GLU A 149 8.64 -11.39 1.43
C GLU A 149 9.90 -12.08 2.00
N ALA A 150 10.85 -11.30 2.50
CA ALA A 150 12.07 -11.79 3.15
C ALA A 150 11.76 -12.56 4.44
N ALA A 151 10.77 -12.14 5.22
CA ALA A 151 10.33 -12.87 6.40
C ALA A 151 9.62 -14.19 6.04
N LEU A 152 8.77 -14.18 5.01
CA LEU A 152 8.05 -15.38 4.55
C LEU A 152 8.99 -16.45 4.00
N THR A 153 10.01 -16.04 3.23
CA THR A 153 11.01 -16.94 2.63
C THR A 153 12.00 -17.54 3.63
N GLN A 154 12.01 -17.08 4.89
CA GLN A 154 12.75 -17.75 5.97
C GLN A 154 12.05 -19.04 6.45
N HIS A 155 10.77 -19.22 6.13
CA HIS A 155 10.06 -20.45 6.48
C HIS A 155 10.53 -21.62 5.58
N PRO A 156 10.91 -22.78 6.14
CA PRO A 156 11.48 -23.89 5.37
C PRO A 156 10.61 -24.39 4.22
N ASP A 157 9.29 -24.27 4.36
CA ASP A 157 8.33 -24.76 3.36
C ASP A 157 7.99 -23.74 2.24
N VAL A 158 8.56 -22.53 2.30
CA VAL A 158 8.34 -21.44 1.34
C VAL A 158 9.53 -21.34 0.41
N GLN A 159 9.32 -21.65 -0.86
CA GLN A 159 10.35 -21.52 -1.90
C GLN A 159 10.45 -20.07 -2.40
N GLU A 160 9.31 -19.47 -2.73
CA GLU A 160 9.22 -18.11 -3.26
C GLU A 160 8.00 -17.41 -2.66
N SER A 161 8.09 -16.09 -2.50
CA SER A 161 6.96 -15.27 -2.05
C SER A 161 6.92 -13.92 -2.77
N VAL A 162 5.71 -13.47 -3.07
CA VAL A 162 5.43 -12.11 -3.56
C VAL A 162 4.29 -11.53 -2.73
N VAL A 163 4.46 -10.32 -2.21
CA VAL A 163 3.45 -9.61 -1.41
C VAL A 163 2.95 -8.40 -2.19
N ILE A 164 1.64 -8.28 -2.30
CA ILE A 164 0.98 -7.13 -2.94
C ILE A 164 0.02 -6.45 -1.98
N SER A 165 -0.26 -5.18 -2.25
CA SER A 165 -1.39 -4.49 -1.64
C SER A 165 -2.62 -4.60 -2.54
N GLN A 166 -3.77 -4.93 -1.96
CA GLN A 166 -5.04 -5.02 -2.67
C GLN A 166 -6.13 -4.32 -1.85
N GLU A 167 -7.05 -3.62 -2.51
CA GLU A 167 -8.26 -3.11 -1.85
C GLU A 167 -9.31 -4.21 -1.73
N ASP A 168 -9.99 -4.28 -0.59
CA ASP A 168 -11.18 -5.11 -0.44
C ASP A 168 -12.40 -4.48 -1.13
N LYS A 169 -13.55 -5.17 -1.07
CA LYS A 169 -14.81 -4.68 -1.66
C LYS A 169 -15.34 -3.36 -1.07
N PHE A 170 -14.74 -2.88 0.02
CA PHE A 170 -15.06 -1.62 0.68
C PHE A 170 -13.97 -0.56 0.47
N GLY A 171 -12.95 -0.83 -0.35
CA GLY A 171 -11.84 0.08 -0.60
C GLY A 171 -10.78 0.09 0.50
N HIS A 172 -10.82 -0.85 1.46
CA HIS A 172 -9.78 -0.93 2.48
C HIS A 172 -8.57 -1.68 1.95
N LEU A 173 -7.41 -1.03 2.02
CA LEU A 173 -6.14 -1.65 1.67
C LEU A 173 -5.80 -2.80 2.62
N ARG A 174 -5.49 -3.97 2.06
CA ARG A 174 -4.97 -5.15 2.74
C ARG A 174 -3.72 -5.66 2.03
N LEU A 175 -2.90 -6.41 2.76
CA LEU A 175 -1.76 -7.14 2.21
C LEU A 175 -2.20 -8.56 1.82
N VAL A 176 -1.72 -9.03 0.67
CA VAL A 176 -1.94 -10.38 0.16
C VAL A 176 -0.58 -10.96 -0.23
N ALA A 177 -0.23 -12.12 0.31
CA ALA A 177 0.98 -12.84 -0.03
C ALA A 177 0.64 -14.05 -0.93
N TYR A 178 1.35 -14.17 -2.04
CA TYR A 178 1.38 -15.37 -2.88
C TYR A 178 2.66 -16.14 -2.55
N ILE A 179 2.54 -17.46 -2.43
CA ILE A 179 3.64 -18.33 -1.98
C ILE A 179 3.74 -19.53 -2.93
N VAL A 180 4.96 -19.87 -3.33
CA VAL A 180 5.30 -21.16 -3.93
C VAL A 180 5.89 -22.02 -2.82
N SER A 181 5.34 -23.21 -2.60
CA SER A 181 5.87 -24.16 -1.63
C SER A 181 6.84 -25.14 -2.28
N ASN A 182 7.89 -25.52 -1.55
CA ASN A 182 8.77 -26.63 -1.91
C ASN A 182 8.20 -28.00 -1.51
N ILE A 183 7.07 -28.03 -0.80
CA ILE A 183 6.31 -29.27 -0.55
C ILE A 183 5.78 -29.72 -1.91
N ILE A 184 6.35 -30.81 -2.43
CA ILE A 184 5.72 -31.56 -3.52
C ILE A 184 4.58 -32.34 -2.86
N PRO A 185 3.31 -31.97 -3.05
CA PRO A 185 2.24 -32.90 -2.68
C PRO A 185 2.49 -34.13 -3.55
N GLU A 186 2.51 -35.33 -2.97
CA GLU A 186 2.47 -36.57 -3.76
C GLU A 186 1.38 -36.37 -4.82
N ARG A 187 1.79 -36.32 -6.09
CA ARG A 187 0.95 -35.90 -7.22
C ARG A 187 -0.12 -36.95 -7.49
N ILE A 188 -1.15 -36.96 -6.66
CA ILE A 188 -2.45 -37.55 -6.97
C ILE A 188 -3.30 -36.39 -7.48
N PRO A 189 -3.99 -36.51 -8.62
CA PRO A 189 -4.92 -35.48 -9.04
C PRO A 189 -5.97 -35.25 -7.94
N PHE A 190 -5.90 -34.10 -7.28
CA PHE A 190 -6.86 -33.64 -6.29
C PHE A 190 -8.21 -33.37 -6.97
N GLN A 191 -9.02 -34.41 -7.17
CA GLN A 191 -10.47 -34.22 -7.27
C GLN A 191 -11.03 -34.27 -5.86
N SER A 192 -11.22 -33.09 -5.25
CA SER A 192 -11.99 -32.99 -4.00
C SER A 192 -13.46 -32.88 -4.37
N VAL A 193 -14.29 -33.83 -3.95
CA VAL A 193 -15.75 -33.71 -4.05
C VAL A 193 -16.22 -32.87 -2.87
N CYS A 194 -16.68 -31.65 -3.13
CA CYS A 194 -17.29 -30.81 -2.11
C CYS A 194 -18.81 -31.05 -2.14
N LEU A 195 -19.39 -31.42 -1.01
CA LEU A 195 -20.83 -31.46 -0.83
C LEU A 195 -21.27 -30.12 -0.23
N ALA A 196 -22.05 -29.36 -0.98
CA ALA A 196 -22.70 -28.16 -0.47
C ALA A 196 -24.16 -28.48 -0.15
N GLU A 197 -24.64 -28.05 1.02
CA GLU A 197 -26.07 -28.10 1.33
C GLU A 197 -26.64 -26.69 1.31
N VAL A 198 -27.67 -26.47 0.49
CA VAL A 198 -28.35 -25.19 0.34
C VAL A 198 -29.84 -25.43 0.52
N ASP A 199 -30.42 -24.83 1.55
CA ASP A 199 -31.85 -24.96 1.90
C ASP A 199 -32.33 -26.43 1.95
N GLY A 200 -31.53 -27.32 2.55
CA GLY A 200 -31.83 -28.75 2.70
C GLY A 200 -31.59 -29.61 1.46
N LYS A 201 -31.08 -29.04 0.36
CA LYS A 201 -30.75 -29.77 -0.87
C LYS A 201 -29.23 -29.87 -1.05
N ARG A 202 -28.76 -31.10 -1.28
CA ARG A 202 -27.35 -31.39 -1.55
C ARG A 202 -27.01 -31.10 -3.01
N VAL A 203 -25.99 -30.27 -3.22
CA VAL A 203 -25.40 -29.99 -4.52
C VAL A 203 -23.96 -30.50 -4.49
N THR A 204 -23.56 -31.19 -5.56
CA THR A 204 -22.17 -31.65 -5.71
C THR A 204 -21.41 -30.56 -6.42
N VAL A 205 -20.31 -30.06 -5.83
CA VAL A 205 -19.44 -29.08 -6.47
C VAL A 205 -18.10 -29.74 -6.78
N ARG A 206 -17.70 -29.64 -8.04
CA ARG A 206 -16.41 -30.14 -8.52
C ARG A 206 -15.35 -29.05 -8.40
N THR A 207 -14.14 -29.45 -8.03
CA THR A 207 -12.95 -28.60 -8.09
C THR A 207 -12.17 -28.94 -9.35
N GLU A 208 -11.65 -27.92 -10.04
CA GLU A 208 -10.66 -28.11 -11.10
C GLU A 208 -9.24 -28.06 -10.55
N ASN A 209 -8.35 -28.72 -11.29
CA ASN A 209 -6.99 -29.08 -10.93
C ASN A 209 -6.18 -27.91 -10.34
N ILE A 210 -5.91 -27.99 -9.03
CA ILE A 210 -5.18 -27.00 -8.23
C ILE A 210 -3.69 -26.84 -8.59
N SER A 211 -3.15 -27.62 -9.55
CA SER A 211 -1.72 -27.56 -9.92
C SER A 211 -1.28 -26.28 -10.64
N ARG A 212 -2.18 -25.32 -10.92
CA ARG A 212 -1.83 -24.08 -11.62
C ARG A 212 -2.32 -22.76 -11.03
N SER A 213 -3.35 -22.69 -10.17
CA SER A 213 -3.91 -21.36 -9.80
C SER A 213 -4.81 -21.26 -8.56
N GLY A 214 -4.86 -22.25 -7.66
CA GLY A 214 -5.70 -22.19 -6.45
C GLY A 214 -7.12 -22.76 -6.62
N VAL A 215 -7.93 -22.70 -5.56
CA VAL A 215 -9.25 -23.37 -5.47
C VAL A 215 -10.35 -22.54 -6.13
N HIS A 216 -11.06 -23.12 -7.09
CA HIS A 216 -12.23 -22.54 -7.75
C HIS A 216 -13.47 -23.42 -7.58
N LEU A 217 -14.62 -22.82 -7.25
CA LEU A 217 -15.92 -23.50 -7.22
C LEU A 217 -16.50 -23.50 -8.64
N VAL A 218 -16.71 -24.67 -9.24
CA VAL A 218 -17.05 -24.77 -10.67
C VAL A 218 -18.55 -24.81 -10.95
N GLU A 219 -19.40 -25.11 -9.96
CA GLU A 219 -20.85 -25.25 -10.16
C GLU A 219 -21.64 -24.67 -8.99
N VAL A 220 -21.69 -23.34 -8.91
CA VAL A 220 -22.49 -22.63 -7.92
C VAL A 220 -23.79 -22.15 -8.59
N PRO A 221 -24.99 -22.56 -8.12
CA PRO A 221 -26.25 -22.08 -8.71
C PRO A 221 -26.34 -20.55 -8.69
N ALA A 222 -26.80 -19.95 -9.79
CA ALA A 222 -26.75 -18.51 -10.03
C ALA A 222 -27.62 -17.63 -9.10
N ILE A 223 -28.38 -18.22 -8.16
CA ILE A 223 -29.37 -17.51 -7.36
C ILE A 223 -28.93 -17.51 -5.89
N PHE A 224 -28.29 -16.43 -5.45
CA PHE A 224 -28.01 -16.15 -4.05
C PHE A 224 -28.83 -14.97 -3.55
N THR A 225 -29.44 -15.12 -2.38
CA THR A 225 -30.03 -14.02 -1.61
C THR A 225 -29.14 -13.69 -0.41
N LYS A 226 -29.00 -12.39 -0.11
CA LYS A 226 -28.13 -11.85 0.93
C LYS A 226 -28.55 -12.36 2.32
N ASN A 227 -27.58 -12.62 3.22
CA ASN A 227 -27.73 -13.04 4.63
C ASN A 227 -28.09 -14.50 4.94
N LYS A 228 -27.72 -15.48 4.10
CA LYS A 228 -27.78 -16.91 4.46
C LYS A 228 -26.41 -17.53 4.70
N GLN A 229 -26.32 -18.44 5.69
CA GLN A 229 -25.13 -19.23 5.99
C GLN A 229 -24.97 -20.37 4.99
N ILE A 230 -23.73 -20.61 4.54
CA ILE A 230 -23.35 -21.73 3.69
C ILE A 230 -22.46 -22.63 4.55
N HIS A 231 -22.84 -23.90 4.70
CA HIS A 231 -21.99 -24.90 5.35
C HIS A 231 -21.21 -25.66 4.27
N LEU A 232 -19.89 -25.67 4.39
CA LEU A 232 -18.99 -26.34 3.46
C LEU A 232 -18.37 -27.53 4.18
N SER A 233 -18.58 -28.74 3.66
CA SER A 233 -17.87 -29.93 4.15
C SER A 233 -16.79 -30.29 3.13
N ILE A 234 -15.53 -30.05 3.51
CA ILE A 234 -14.36 -30.44 2.74
C ILE A 234 -13.93 -31.81 3.27
N GLN A 235 -14.16 -32.86 2.48
CA GLN A 235 -13.71 -34.19 2.84
C GLN A 235 -12.30 -34.42 2.29
N LEU A 236 -11.32 -34.42 3.18
CA LEU A 236 -9.95 -34.85 2.87
C LEU A 236 -9.90 -36.38 2.91
N LEU A 237 -9.42 -37.02 1.85
CA LEU A 237 -9.49 -38.48 1.69
C LEU A 237 -8.62 -39.28 2.69
N SER A 238 -7.87 -38.62 3.58
CA SER A 238 -7.11 -39.29 4.64
C SER A 238 -7.88 -39.45 5.97
N GLU A 239 -9.08 -38.87 6.11
CA GLU A 239 -9.87 -38.98 7.35
C GLU A 239 -11.26 -39.56 7.06
N HIS A 240 -11.61 -40.65 7.75
CA HIS A 240 -12.96 -41.23 7.71
C HIS A 240 -13.99 -40.42 8.53
N GLU A 241 -13.59 -39.30 9.14
CA GLU A 241 -14.48 -38.44 9.93
C GLU A 241 -14.93 -37.22 9.14
N LYS A 242 -16.25 -37.06 9.01
CA LYS A 242 -16.87 -35.87 8.41
C LYS A 242 -16.98 -34.79 9.48
N ARG A 243 -16.31 -33.66 9.30
CA ARG A 243 -16.53 -32.45 10.10
C ARG A 243 -17.19 -31.37 9.25
N TRP A 244 -18.19 -30.72 9.83
CA TRP A 244 -18.88 -29.57 9.27
C TRP A 244 -18.26 -28.31 9.86
N LEU A 245 -17.96 -27.32 9.01
CA LEU A 245 -17.60 -25.95 9.39
C LEU A 245 -18.74 -25.01 8.98
#